data_AF-A0A3N5JZK0-F1
#
_entry.id   AF-A0A3N5JZK0-F1
#
_cell.length_a   1.000
_cell.length_b   1.000
_cell.length_c   1.000
_cell.angle_alpha   90.00
_cell.angle_beta   90.00
_cell.angle_gamma   90.00
#
_symmetry.space_group_name_H-M   'P 1'
#
loop_
_entity.id
_entity.type
_entity.pdbx_description
1 polymer ?
#
loop_
_entity_poly.entity_id
_entity_poly.type
_entity_poly.pdbx_seq_one_letter_code
_entity_poly.pdbx_strand_id
1 'polypeptide(L)'
;MESLISACGLDCSTCPWYPNTCNGCHAVKGSTFWAKDALPDKTCALYNCAITVKGYQNCGGCAELPCKNFIEQKDPNSSQEEHLASIKIRVARLKGVQ
;
A
#
# COMPACT_ATOMS: atom_id res chain seq x y z
N MET A 1 -1.31 19.01 2.56
CA MET A 1 -2.32 18.28 1.77
C MET A 1 -2.01 16.81 1.96
N GLU A 2 -2.73 16.13 2.82
CA GLU A 2 -2.52 14.70 3.05
C GLU A 2 -3.00 13.95 1.80
N SER A 3 -2.08 13.21 1.16
CA SER A 3 -2.44 12.31 0.08
C SER A 3 -3.36 11.23 0.65
N LEU A 4 -4.60 11.18 0.18
CA LEU A 4 -5.54 10.09 0.45
C LEU A 4 -5.10 8.78 -0.23
N ILE A 5 -4.00 8.81 -0.99
CA ILE A 5 -3.41 7.62 -1.59
C ILE A 5 -2.29 7.11 -0.69
N SER A 6 -2.37 5.82 -0.38
CA SER A 6 -1.37 5.11 0.42
C SER A 6 -0.05 4.93 -0.34
N ALA A 7 1.02 4.60 0.38
CA ALA A 7 2.34 4.31 -0.19
C ALA A 7 2.31 3.22 -1.28
N CYS A 8 1.35 2.30 -1.22
CA CYS A 8 1.20 1.22 -2.18
C CYS A 8 0.07 1.45 -3.20
N GLY A 9 -0.48 2.68 -3.27
CA GLY A 9 -1.46 3.09 -4.25
C GLY A 9 -2.91 2.79 -3.89
N LEU A 10 -3.21 2.31 -2.67
CA LEU A 10 -4.60 2.16 -2.20
C LEU A 10 -5.24 3.52 -1.98
N ASP A 11 -6.53 3.61 -2.26
CA ASP A 11 -7.31 4.80 -2.03
C ASP A 11 -7.94 4.74 -0.64
N CYS A 12 -7.47 5.60 0.27
CA CYS A 12 -8.03 5.70 1.61
C CYS A 12 -9.43 6.33 1.61
N SER A 13 -9.80 7.12 0.59
CA SER A 13 -11.13 7.74 0.52
C SER A 13 -12.26 6.73 0.34
N THR A 14 -11.96 5.59 -0.30
CA THR A 14 -12.90 4.49 -0.51
C THR A 14 -12.70 3.36 0.51
N CYS A 15 -11.82 3.53 1.49
CA CYS A 15 -11.47 2.47 2.44
C CYS A 15 -12.40 2.54 3.66
N PRO A 16 -13.16 1.48 3.99
CA PRO A 16 -14.11 1.51 5.10
C PRO A 16 -13.46 1.67 6.48
N TRP A 17 -12.15 1.40 6.60
CA TRP A 17 -11.40 1.52 7.85
C TRP A 17 -10.83 2.92 8.09
N TYR A 18 -10.76 3.77 7.07
CA TYR A 18 -10.23 5.13 7.18
C TYR A 18 -11.38 6.13 7.38
N PRO A 19 -11.22 7.17 8.24
CA PRO A 19 -10.09 7.44 9.13
C PRO A 19 -10.22 6.81 10.52
N ASN A 20 -11.31 6.10 10.81
CA ASN A 20 -11.66 5.71 12.18
C ASN A 20 -10.72 4.66 12.79
N THR A 21 -10.59 3.50 12.13
CA THR A 21 -9.75 2.38 12.61
C THR A 21 -8.31 2.48 12.08
N CYS A 22 -8.12 3.19 10.97
CA CYS A 22 -6.84 3.37 10.32
C CYS A 22 -6.63 4.84 9.97
N ASN A 23 -5.53 5.42 10.45
CA ASN A 23 -5.16 6.81 10.14
C ASN A 23 -4.40 6.94 8.80
N GLY A 24 -4.27 5.85 8.04
CA GLY A 24 -3.47 5.80 6.81
C GLY A 24 -1.99 5.48 7.05
N CYS A 25 -1.37 4.78 6.09
CA CYS A 25 -0.03 4.24 6.27
C CYS A 25 1.05 5.30 6.50
N HIS A 26 0.90 6.50 5.93
CA HIS A 26 1.84 7.59 6.13
C HIS A 26 1.80 8.14 7.56
N ALA A 27 0.60 8.30 8.13
CA ALA A 27 0.43 8.77 9.51
C ALA A 27 0.99 7.78 10.53
N VAL A 28 0.77 6.48 10.31
CA VAL A 28 1.23 5.41 11.21
C VAL A 28 2.57 4.81 10.82
N LYS A 29 3.30 5.41 9.87
CA LYS A 29 4.60 4.93 9.37
C LYS A 29 4.62 3.45 8.97
N GLY A 30 3.56 2.98 8.32
CA GLY A 30 3.39 1.59 7.88
C GLY A 30 2.88 0.63 8.96
N SER A 31 2.80 1.04 10.22
CA SER A 31 2.22 0.26 11.33
C SER A 31 0.69 0.40 11.41
N THR A 32 0.00 -0.02 10.35
CA THR A 32 -1.48 -0.08 10.30
C THR A 32 -2.02 -1.10 11.30
N PHE A 33 -3.32 -1.01 11.62
CA PHE A 33 -3.96 -1.93 12.58
C PHE A 33 -3.71 -3.41 12.21
N TRP A 34 -3.92 -3.78 10.95
CA TRP A 34 -3.68 -5.14 10.47
C TRP A 34 -2.20 -5.51 10.43
N ALA A 35 -1.29 -4.58 10.14
CA ALA A 35 0.14 -4.89 10.06
C ALA A 35 0.72 -5.23 11.44
N LYS A 36 0.19 -4.61 12.50
CA LYS A 36 0.58 -4.92 13.89
C LYS A 36 0.24 -6.35 14.29
N ASP A 37 -0.84 -6.90 13.74
CA ASP A 37 -1.33 -8.23 14.08
C ASP A 37 -0.81 -9.30 13.10
N ALA A 38 -0.68 -8.96 11.82
CA ALA A 38 -0.34 -9.91 10.76
C ALA A 38 1.16 -10.05 10.47
N LEU A 39 2.00 -9.08 10.89
CA LEU A 39 3.42 -9.07 10.56
C LEU A 39 4.29 -9.04 11.83
N PRO A 40 5.40 -9.80 11.87
CA PRO A 40 6.30 -9.85 13.03
C PRO A 40 6.91 -8.47 13.34
N ASP A 41 7.26 -7.71 12.31
CA ASP A 41 7.84 -6.36 12.43
C ASP A 41 6.80 -5.26 12.64
N LYS A 42 5.51 -5.63 12.76
CA LYS A 42 4.37 -4.73 12.98
C LYS A 42 4.25 -3.60 11.96
N THR A 43 4.87 -3.77 10.80
CA THR A 43 5.03 -2.72 9.78
C THR A 43 4.85 -3.33 8.40
N CYS A 44 4.02 -2.70 7.57
CA CYS A 44 3.78 -3.15 6.20
C CYS A 44 5.07 -3.22 5.38
N ALA A 45 5.33 -4.38 4.77
CA ALA A 45 6.52 -4.64 3.97
C ALA A 45 6.69 -3.66 2.78
N LEU A 46 5.59 -3.28 2.12
CA LEU A 46 5.64 -2.33 1.00
C LEU A 46 5.98 -0.91 1.45
N TYR A 47 5.43 -0.49 2.59
CA TYR A 47 5.74 0.81 3.18
C TYR A 47 7.22 0.87 3.56
N ASN A 48 7.68 -0.13 4.31
CA ASN A 48 9.08 -0.21 4.74
C ASN A 48 10.03 -0.24 3.54
N CYS A 49 9.72 -1.05 2.52
CA CYS A 49 10.54 -1.14 1.31
C CYS A 49 10.60 0.20 0.55
N ALA A 50 9.46 0.79 0.21
CA ALA A 50 9.43 1.98 -0.61
C ALA A 50 9.98 3.21 0.12
N ILE A 51 9.57 3.42 1.37
CA ILE A 51 9.83 4.67 2.11
C ILE A 51 11.07 4.55 2.98
N THR A 52 11.16 3.53 3.83
CA THR A 52 12.28 3.40 4.78
C THR A 52 13.56 2.93 4.09
N VAL A 53 13.49 1.89 3.24
CA VAL A 53 14.68 1.26 2.63
C VAL A 53 15.10 1.97 1.35
N LYS A 54 14.17 2.22 0.42
CA LYS A 54 14.48 2.85 -0.88
C LYS A 54 14.38 4.38 -0.89
N GLY A 55 13.78 4.99 0.14
CA GLY A 55 13.68 6.46 0.25
C GLY A 55 12.70 7.12 -0.72
N TYR A 56 11.80 6.36 -1.35
CA TYR A 56 10.73 6.89 -2.20
C TYR A 56 9.56 7.42 -1.39
N GLN A 57 8.74 8.28 -1.99
CA GLN A 57 7.48 8.70 -1.37
C GLN A 57 6.41 7.59 -1.38
N ASN A 58 6.44 6.72 -2.39
CA ASN A 58 5.51 5.61 -2.57
C ASN A 58 6.14 4.58 -3.53
N CYS A 59 5.46 3.44 -3.73
CA CYS A 59 5.96 2.39 -4.62
C CYS A 59 6.08 2.84 -6.10
N GLY A 60 5.43 3.95 -6.49
CA GLY A 60 5.51 4.54 -7.84
C GLY A 60 6.90 5.05 -8.22
N GLY A 61 7.74 5.39 -7.23
CA GLY A 61 9.15 5.72 -7.48
C GLY A 61 10.02 4.53 -7.89
N CYS A 62 9.51 3.30 -7.75
CA CYS A 62 10.25 2.09 -8.10
C CYS A 62 10.09 1.75 -9.59
N ALA A 63 11.20 1.72 -10.33
CA ALA A 63 11.20 1.36 -11.76
C ALA A 63 10.65 -0.05 -12.03
N GLU A 64 10.82 -0.96 -11.07
CA GLU A 64 10.33 -2.35 -11.14
C GLU A 64 8.83 -2.50 -10.86
N LEU A 65 8.08 -1.40 -10.63
CA LEU A 65 6.65 -1.48 -10.30
C LEU A 65 5.80 -1.92 -11.52
N PRO A 66 4.94 -2.96 -11.40
CA PRO A 66 4.69 -3.80 -10.22
C PRO A 66 5.76 -4.87 -9.98
N CYS A 67 6.46 -4.79 -8.86
CA CYS A 67 7.53 -5.74 -8.53
C CYS A 67 6.97 -6.99 -7.83
N LYS A 68 7.77 -8.05 -7.76
CA LYS A 68 7.38 -9.32 -7.11
C LYS A 68 6.81 -9.12 -5.70
N ASN A 69 7.50 -8.35 -4.85
CA ASN A 69 7.03 -8.07 -3.49
C ASN A 69 5.64 -7.37 -3.49
N PHE A 70 5.39 -6.44 -4.42
CA PHE A 70 4.09 -5.79 -4.55
C PHE A 70 2.98 -6.78 -4.93
N ILE A 71 3.29 -7.73 -5.81
CA ILE A 71 2.34 -8.76 -6.27
C ILE A 71 2.10 -9.82 -5.19
N GLU A 72 3.11 -10.18 -4.39
CA GLU A 72 2.97 -11.16 -3.31
C GLU A 72 2.15 -10.64 -2.13
N GLN A 73 2.01 -9.33 -1.99
CA GLN A 73 1.20 -8.68 -0.95
C GLN A 73 -0.29 -8.72 -1.30
N LYS A 74 -0.85 -9.93 -1.29
CA LYS A 74 -2.26 -10.23 -1.50
C LYS A 74 -3.03 -10.21 -0.18
N ASP A 75 -4.22 -9.62 -0.18
CA ASP A 75 -5.15 -9.74 0.94
C ASP A 75 -5.67 -11.19 1.04
N PRO A 76 -5.57 -11.87 2.20
CA PRO A 76 -6.10 -13.22 2.38
C PRO A 76 -7.59 -13.35 2.07
N ASN A 77 -8.36 -12.26 2.20
CA ASN A 77 -9.80 -12.23 1.98
C ASN A 77 -10.18 -11.91 0.51
N SER A 78 -9.23 -11.57 -0.35
CA SER A 78 -9.51 -11.31 -1.76
C SER A 78 -9.23 -12.53 -2.64
N SER A 79 -9.97 -12.68 -3.73
CA SER A 79 -9.63 -13.62 -4.79
C SER A 79 -8.33 -13.21 -5.51
N GLN A 80 -7.77 -14.12 -6.31
CA GLN A 80 -6.60 -13.81 -7.12
C GLN A 80 -6.94 -12.79 -8.23
N GLU A 81 -8.13 -12.87 -8.80
CA GLU A 81 -8.59 -11.96 -9.85
C GLU A 81 -8.77 -10.53 -9.33
N GLU A 82 -9.44 -10.36 -8.18
CA GLU A 82 -9.61 -9.06 -7.52
C GLU A 82 -8.26 -8.44 -7.14
N HIS A 83 -7.33 -9.26 -6.65
CA HIS A 83 -5.98 -8.81 -6.32
C HIS A 83 -5.23 -8.28 -7.54
N LEU A 84 -5.23 -9.03 -8.65
CA LEU A 84 -4.57 -8.61 -9.89
C LEU A 84 -5.24 -7.36 -10.49
N ALA A 85 -6.57 -7.25 -10.42
CA ALA A 85 -7.29 -6.05 -10.83
C ALA A 85 -6.91 -4.84 -9.98
N SER A 86 -6.86 -5.01 -8.66
CA SER A 86 -6.41 -3.99 -7.70
C SER A 86 -4.99 -3.53 -8.00
N ILE A 87 -4.06 -4.44 -8.29
CA ILE A 87 -2.68 -4.10 -8.66
C ILE A 87 -2.65 -3.17 -9.88
N LYS A 88 -3.39 -3.49 -10.95
CA LYS A 88 -3.41 -2.64 -12.16
C LYS A 88 -3.85 -1.21 -11.86
N ILE A 89 -4.94 -1.07 -11.09
CA ILE A 89 -5.48 0.25 -10.70
C ILE A 89 -4.47 1.00 -9.83
N ARG A 90 -3.89 0.33 -8.83
CA ARG A 90 -2.90 0.92 -7.91
C ARG A 90 -1.65 1.37 -8.66
N VAL A 91 -1.15 0.58 -9.60
CA VAL A 91 0.02 0.92 -10.42
C VAL A 91 -0.25 2.11 -11.32
N ALA A 92 -1.40 2.16 -12.01
CA ALA A 92 -1.78 3.29 -12.85
C ALA A 92 -1.79 4.59 -12.03
N ARG A 93 -2.44 4.55 -10.86
CA ARG A 93 -2.51 5.66 -9.91
C ARG A 93 -1.12 6.10 -9.42
N LEU A 94 -0.25 5.15 -9.08
CA LEU A 94 1.12 5.43 -8.60
C LEU A 94 2.03 6.01 -9.68
N LYS A 95 1.82 5.65 -10.95
CA LYS A 95 2.60 6.18 -12.09
C LYS A 95 2.05 7.52 -12.61
N GLY A 96 0.98 8.05 -12.01
CA GLY A 96 0.34 9.28 -12.48
C GLY A 96 -0.35 9.14 -13.84
N VAL A 97 -0.66 7.90 -14.25
CA VAL A 97 -1.43 7.63 -15.46
C VAL A 97 -2.89 7.65 -15.04
N GLN A 98 -3.55 8.79 -15.21
CA GLN A 98 -4.97 9.00 -14.96
C GLN A 98 -5.66 9.41 -16.25
#